data_AF-A0A8H7CK93-F1
#
_entry.id   AF-A0A8H7CK93-F1
#
_cell.length_a   1.000
_cell.length_b   1.000
_cell.length_c   1.000
_cell.angle_alpha   90.00
_cell.angle_beta   90.00
_cell.angle_gamma   90.00
#
_symmetry.space_group_name_H-M   'P 1'
#
loop_
_entity.id
_entity.type
_entity.pdbx_description
1 polymer ?
#
loop_
_entity_poly.entity_id
_entity_poly.type
_entity_poly.pdbx_seq_one_letter_code
_entity_poly.pdbx_strand_id
1 'polypeptide(L)'
;MVTPILAERTLTTPFWSTSRTSSRESLSSTSRRMLVPSDVCGVPASVQSARFPASLRRLLRSTPLFQGEDFSANITRARFEEINAAMFKSTLEPVEKVLKDAKMSREKVDDIVLVGGSTRIPKIQALVSEYFGGRQLNKSINPDEAVAYGAAVQAAVLTGQTSEQTKDLLLLDVAPLSLGVAMQGDVFGVVVPRNTPIPTNKSRVFTTVEDNQTTVTFPVYEGERTQCRDNRLLGEFELNGIPPMLRGQAELVTTFEVDANGLLKVSAQDRASGRKASISITNSVGRLSSAEIDQMIKDAEQFKNADKEFSARHEAKSDLEAYIHQVEGTITSPEIGMKLKRGAKAQVEAELARALEKLEIEDSTADELKKAQLGIKRALQKATAGIR
;
A
#
# COMPACT_ATOMS: atom_id res chain seq x y z
N MET A 1 0.80 10.53 -0.30
CA MET A 1 1.26 9.33 0.45
C MET A 1 2.76 9.32 0.79
N VAL A 2 3.60 10.29 0.36
CA VAL A 2 5.07 10.25 0.58
C VAL A 2 5.52 10.79 1.95
N THR A 3 4.65 11.50 2.66
CA THR A 3 4.99 12.23 3.90
C THR A 3 5.25 11.38 5.16
N PRO A 4 4.59 10.23 5.43
CA PRO A 4 4.86 9.46 6.64
C PRO A 4 6.24 8.78 6.61
N ILE A 5 6.57 8.14 5.48
CA ILE A 5 7.83 7.42 5.28
C ILE A 5 9.03 8.37 5.31
N LEU A 6 8.88 9.58 4.75
CA LEU A 6 9.92 10.60 4.81
C LEU A 6 10.09 11.20 6.22
N ALA A 7 9.00 11.38 6.97
CA ALA A 7 9.05 11.87 8.35
C ALA A 7 9.69 10.87 9.32
N GLU A 8 9.47 9.57 9.11
CA GLU A 8 10.16 8.51 9.85
C GLU A 8 11.66 8.46 9.48
N ARG A 9 11.99 8.67 8.19
CA ARG A 9 13.38 8.78 7.72
C ARG A 9 14.12 10.03 8.24
N THR A 10 13.43 11.15 8.43
CA THR A 10 14.02 12.36 9.04
C THR A 10 14.14 12.29 10.55
N LEU A 11 13.44 11.38 11.23
CA LEU A 11 13.63 11.11 12.66
C LEU A 11 14.76 10.10 12.92
N THR A 12 14.90 9.11 12.04
CA THR A 12 15.98 8.12 12.14
C THR A 12 17.36 8.74 11.92
N THR A 13 17.51 9.75 11.07
CA THR A 13 18.80 10.42 10.82
C THR A 13 19.39 11.15 12.06
N PRO A 14 18.63 12.00 12.80
CA PRO A 14 19.04 12.53 14.10
C PRO A 14 19.20 11.46 15.17
N PHE A 15 18.41 10.38 15.14
CA PHE A 15 18.58 9.24 16.03
C PHE A 15 19.97 8.61 15.84
N TRP A 16 20.39 8.39 14.60
CA TRP A 16 21.72 7.87 14.25
C TRP A 16 22.87 8.84 14.57
N SER A 17 22.66 10.15 14.44
CA SER A 17 23.69 11.13 14.82
C SER A 17 23.84 11.25 16.33
N THR A 18 22.71 11.21 17.07
CA THR A 18 22.71 11.24 18.54
C THR A 18 23.32 9.96 19.10
N SER A 19 22.99 8.80 18.52
CA SER A 19 23.61 7.53 18.89
C SER A 19 25.12 7.54 18.60
N ARG A 20 25.57 8.04 17.44
CA ARG A 20 27.00 8.15 17.11
C ARG A 20 27.76 9.08 18.06
N THR A 21 27.09 10.12 18.57
CA THR A 21 27.67 11.06 19.55
C THR A 21 27.80 10.40 20.93
N SER A 22 26.85 9.53 21.30
CA SER A 22 26.84 8.81 22.58
C SER A 22 27.73 7.57 22.60
N SER A 23 27.79 6.81 21.51
CA SER A 23 28.48 5.50 21.43
C SER A 23 29.76 5.50 20.58
N ARG A 24 30.15 6.65 20.00
CA ARG A 24 31.33 6.83 19.11
C ARG A 24 31.38 5.92 17.87
N GLU A 25 30.32 5.19 17.53
CA GLU A 25 30.26 4.29 16.36
C GLU A 25 29.00 4.48 15.49
N SER A 26 29.10 4.11 14.21
CA SER A 26 28.01 4.20 13.23
C SER A 26 27.14 2.95 13.22
N LEU A 27 25.89 3.07 13.64
CA LEU A 27 24.96 1.94 13.74
C LEU A 27 24.17 1.61 12.44
N SER A 28 24.45 2.32 11.34
CA SER A 28 23.69 2.27 10.07
C SER A 28 23.89 1.03 9.18
N SER A 29 24.66 0.01 9.60
CA SER A 29 25.20 -1.03 8.71
C SER A 29 24.47 -2.38 8.70
N THR A 30 23.38 -2.58 9.46
CA THR A 30 22.73 -3.91 9.57
C THR A 30 21.20 -3.80 9.53
N SER A 31 20.50 -4.66 8.77
CA SER A 31 19.03 -4.58 8.62
C SER A 31 18.25 -4.67 9.93
N ARG A 32 18.69 -5.52 10.88
CA ARG A 32 18.11 -5.59 12.24
C ARG A 32 18.28 -4.28 13.01
N ARG A 33 19.35 -3.53 12.73
CA ARG A 33 19.64 -2.22 13.33
C ARG A 33 18.78 -1.11 12.72
N MET A 34 18.27 -1.24 11.48
CA MET A 34 17.38 -0.22 10.88
C MET A 34 15.91 -0.41 11.26
N LEU A 35 15.46 -1.64 11.49
CA LEU A 35 14.07 -1.96 11.83
C LEU A 35 13.69 -1.48 13.24
N VAL A 36 14.52 -1.75 14.25
CA VAL A 36 14.22 -1.36 15.64
C VAL A 36 14.08 0.17 15.81
N PRO A 37 14.95 1.03 15.24
CA PRO A 37 14.75 2.47 15.22
C PRO A 37 13.55 2.90 14.38
N SER A 38 13.16 2.16 13.33
CA SER A 38 11.95 2.49 12.55
C SER A 38 10.68 2.16 13.33
N ASP A 39 10.67 1.12 14.16
CA ASP A 39 9.55 0.80 15.06
C ASP A 39 9.49 1.73 16.27
N VAL A 40 10.66 2.18 16.77
CA VAL A 40 10.79 3.11 17.90
C VAL A 40 10.56 4.57 17.48
N CYS A 41 11.01 4.96 16.27
CA CYS A 41 10.82 6.29 15.68
C CYS A 41 9.58 6.39 14.80
N GLY A 42 8.96 5.26 14.44
CA GLY A 42 7.69 5.20 13.74
C GLY A 42 6.73 6.07 14.50
N VAL A 43 6.34 7.21 13.92
CA VAL A 43 5.81 8.35 14.68
C VAL A 43 4.57 7.87 15.41
N PRO A 44 4.62 7.59 16.73
CA PRO A 44 3.51 6.91 17.35
C PRO A 44 2.32 7.87 17.32
N ALA A 45 1.11 7.35 17.18
CA ALA A 45 -0.14 8.12 17.15
C ALA A 45 -0.24 9.18 18.28
N SER A 46 0.50 9.01 19.38
CA SER A 46 0.68 9.97 20.46
C SER A 46 1.32 11.30 20.05
N VAL A 47 2.41 11.35 19.28
CA VAL A 47 3.04 12.63 18.85
C VAL A 47 2.15 13.39 17.86
N GLN A 48 1.34 12.65 17.11
CA GLN A 48 0.37 13.17 16.14
C GLN A 48 -0.94 13.63 16.77
N SER A 49 -1.17 13.42 18.08
CA SER A 49 -2.45 13.76 18.70
C SER A 49 -2.46 15.16 19.35
N ALA A 50 -3.56 15.89 19.17
CA ALA A 50 -3.78 17.23 19.73
C ALA A 50 -3.81 17.26 21.28
N ARG A 51 -3.86 16.09 21.95
CA ARG A 51 -3.85 15.97 23.42
C ARG A 51 -2.47 16.14 24.06
N PHE A 52 -1.40 16.26 23.27
CA PHE A 52 -0.04 16.44 23.79
C PHE A 52 0.31 17.94 23.87
N PRO A 53 0.80 18.47 25.01
CA PRO A 53 1.30 19.84 25.10
C PRO A 53 2.74 19.98 24.55
N ALA A 54 3.11 21.17 24.07
CA ALA A 54 4.41 21.43 23.42
C ALA A 54 5.63 21.17 24.33
N SER A 55 5.43 21.23 25.65
CA SER A 55 6.45 21.02 26.70
C SER A 55 6.64 19.56 27.10
N LEU A 56 5.79 18.63 26.64
CA LEU A 56 5.85 17.24 27.06
C LEU A 56 7.09 16.54 26.49
N ARG A 57 7.82 15.85 27.37
CA ARG A 57 8.99 15.04 27.05
C ARG A 57 8.54 13.58 26.92
N ARG A 58 8.88 12.92 25.82
CA ARG A 58 8.74 11.46 25.72
C ARG A 58 10.12 10.81 25.74
N LEU A 59 10.28 9.85 26.63
CA LEU A 59 11.42 8.94 26.66
C LEU A 59 11.24 7.88 25.57
N LEU A 60 12.06 7.91 24.54
CA LEU A 60 12.25 6.79 23.64
C LEU A 60 13.20 5.82 24.33
N ARG A 61 12.67 4.66 24.74
CA ARG A 61 13.45 3.59 25.35
C ARG A 61 13.36 2.37 24.45
N SER A 62 14.50 1.80 24.08
CA SER A 62 14.58 0.51 23.39
C SER A 62 15.46 -0.44 24.21
N THR A 63 14.98 -1.67 24.43
CA THR A 63 15.79 -2.81 24.87
C THR A 63 16.93 -3.06 23.87
N PRO A 64 18.05 -3.67 24.29
CA PRO A 64 19.38 -3.21 23.90
C PRO A 64 19.58 -3.17 22.39
N LEU A 65 19.83 -1.95 21.92
CA LEU A 65 19.90 -1.63 20.49
C LEU A 65 21.31 -1.93 19.93
N PHE A 66 22.32 -1.93 20.81
CA PHE A 66 23.72 -2.22 20.48
C PHE A 66 24.51 -2.74 21.69
N GLN A 67 25.26 -3.84 21.55
CA GLN A 67 26.18 -4.40 22.57
C GLN A 67 25.62 -4.53 24.01
N GLY A 68 24.30 -4.69 24.16
CA GLY A 68 23.67 -4.75 25.50
C GLY A 68 23.39 -3.39 26.13
N GLU A 69 23.64 -2.28 25.43
CA GLU A 69 23.32 -0.92 25.88
C GLU A 69 21.88 -0.52 25.51
N ASP A 70 21.14 -0.06 26.52
CA ASP A 70 19.84 0.56 26.38
C ASP A 70 19.98 1.96 25.77
N PHE A 71 19.24 2.25 24.70
CA PHE A 71 19.14 3.61 24.17
C PHE A 71 17.97 4.34 24.85
N SER A 72 18.26 5.55 25.34
CA SER A 72 17.29 6.42 25.99
C SER A 72 17.45 7.85 25.49
N ALA A 73 16.44 8.40 24.80
CA ALA A 73 16.45 9.78 24.34
C ALA A 73 15.11 10.47 24.59
N ASN A 74 15.14 11.76 24.92
CA ASN A 74 13.93 12.56 25.07
C ASN A 74 13.67 13.39 23.81
N ILE A 75 12.55 13.17 23.14
CA ILE A 75 12.10 14.02 22.03
C ILE A 75 10.89 14.83 22.48
N THR A 76 10.99 16.15 22.31
CA THR A 76 9.87 17.09 22.51
C THR A 76 9.16 17.34 21.19
N ARG A 77 7.89 17.75 21.25
CA ARG A 77 7.16 18.16 20.04
C ARG A 77 7.88 19.30 19.31
N ALA A 78 8.37 20.31 20.04
CA ALA A 78 9.09 21.43 19.45
C ALA A 78 10.29 20.96 18.63
N ARG A 79 11.04 19.97 19.14
CA ARG A 79 12.18 19.40 18.40
C ARG A 79 11.74 18.61 17.17
N PHE A 80 10.65 17.86 17.25
CA PHE A 80 10.06 17.16 16.10
C PHE A 80 9.62 18.14 15.01
N GLU A 81 8.95 19.23 15.39
CA GLU A 81 8.51 20.27 14.46
C GLU A 81 9.67 21.02 13.82
N GLU A 82 10.74 21.28 14.58
CA GLU A 82 11.96 21.92 14.08
C GLU A 82 12.66 21.05 13.03
N ILE A 83 12.85 19.76 13.32
CA ILE A 83 13.51 18.81 12.40
C ILE A 83 12.72 18.70 11.08
N ASN A 84 11.39 18.74 11.15
CA ASN A 84 10.52 18.58 9.99
C ASN A 84 10.00 19.91 9.41
N ALA A 85 10.49 21.06 9.88
CA ALA A 85 9.95 22.36 9.53
C ALA A 85 9.98 22.62 8.02
N ALA A 86 11.06 22.25 7.34
CA ALA A 86 11.20 22.39 5.90
C ALA A 86 10.19 21.52 5.14
N MET A 87 10.00 20.27 5.56
CA MET A 87 9.03 19.35 4.95
C MET A 87 7.59 19.79 5.20
N PHE A 88 7.27 20.29 6.38
CA PHE A 88 5.92 20.79 6.67
C PHE A 88 5.59 22.02 5.81
N LYS A 89 6.54 22.94 5.62
CA LYS A 89 6.35 24.10 4.76
C LYS A 89 6.20 23.73 3.28
N SER A 90 6.97 22.75 2.78
CA SER A 90 6.87 22.34 1.37
C SER A 90 5.50 21.75 1.00
N THR A 91 4.70 21.30 1.98
CA THR A 91 3.31 20.85 1.73
C THR A 91 2.37 21.96 1.27
N LEU A 92 2.70 23.24 1.51
CA LEU A 92 1.89 24.37 1.07
C LEU A 92 2.12 24.72 -0.41
N GLU A 93 3.27 24.34 -0.99
CA GLU A 93 3.56 24.65 -2.40
C GLU A 93 2.59 23.96 -3.38
N PRO A 94 2.24 22.66 -3.22
CA PRO A 94 1.18 22.05 -4.03
C PRO A 94 -0.19 22.71 -3.85
N VAL A 95 -0.52 23.17 -2.64
CA VAL A 95 -1.80 23.86 -2.36
C VAL A 95 -1.86 25.18 -3.12
N GLU A 96 -0.76 25.93 -3.17
CA GLU A 96 -0.70 27.15 -3.96
C GLU A 96 -0.78 26.88 -5.47
N LYS A 97 -0.14 25.81 -5.94
CA LYS A 97 -0.18 25.39 -7.36
C LYS A 97 -1.59 25.03 -7.80
N VAL A 98 -2.33 24.24 -7.01
CA VAL A 98 -3.71 23.84 -7.37
C VAL A 98 -4.65 25.04 -7.41
N LEU A 99 -4.51 26.01 -6.50
CA LEU A 99 -5.31 27.24 -6.52
C LEU A 99 -5.03 28.10 -7.75
N LYS A 100 -3.75 28.21 -8.15
CA LYS A 100 -3.35 28.90 -9.39
C LYS A 100 -3.93 28.22 -10.62
N ASP A 101 -3.86 26.89 -10.69
CA ASP A 101 -4.38 26.11 -11.81
C ASP A 101 -5.90 26.20 -11.91
N ALA A 102 -6.60 26.16 -10.77
CA ALA A 102 -8.04 26.34 -10.68
C ALA A 102 -8.48 27.81 -10.91
N LYS A 103 -7.52 28.76 -10.96
CA LYS A 103 -7.78 30.22 -11.01
C LYS A 103 -8.72 30.68 -9.88
N MET A 104 -8.57 30.06 -8.70
CA MET A 104 -9.38 30.35 -7.52
C MET A 104 -8.56 31.07 -6.47
N SER A 105 -9.18 32.05 -5.81
CA SER A 105 -8.60 32.68 -4.63
C SER A 105 -8.87 31.82 -3.40
N ARG A 106 -8.05 32.00 -2.35
CA ARG A 106 -8.11 31.19 -1.12
C ARG A 106 -9.46 31.31 -0.41
N GLU A 107 -10.10 32.46 -0.56
CA GLU A 107 -11.37 32.80 0.09
C GLU A 107 -12.55 32.06 -0.53
N LYS A 108 -12.42 31.59 -1.77
CA LYS A 108 -13.46 30.82 -2.47
C LYS A 108 -13.49 29.34 -2.11
N VAL A 109 -12.59 28.88 -1.23
CA VAL A 109 -12.54 27.48 -0.80
C VAL A 109 -13.49 27.27 0.38
N ASP A 110 -14.68 26.75 0.14
CA ASP A 110 -15.72 26.63 1.17
C ASP A 110 -15.32 25.71 2.33
N ASP A 111 -14.77 24.54 2.01
CA ASP A 111 -14.41 23.50 2.98
C ASP A 111 -12.98 22.99 2.79
N ILE A 112 -12.34 22.66 3.92
CA ILE A 112 -10.99 22.07 3.94
C ILE A 112 -11.07 20.71 4.63
N VAL A 113 -11.00 19.65 3.83
CA VAL A 113 -11.06 18.27 4.32
C VAL A 113 -9.64 17.69 4.43
N LEU A 114 -9.32 17.13 5.60
CA LEU A 114 -8.03 16.49 5.86
C LEU A 114 -8.15 14.97 5.72
N VAL A 115 -7.30 14.37 4.87
CA VAL A 115 -7.27 12.93 4.63
C VAL A 115 -5.85 12.37 4.81
N GLY A 116 -5.75 11.21 5.45
CA GLY A 116 -4.51 10.50 5.77
C GLY A 116 -3.96 10.79 7.17
N GLY A 117 -3.40 9.76 7.82
CA GLY A 117 -2.95 9.82 9.22
C GLY A 117 -1.98 10.96 9.56
N SER A 118 -1.05 11.33 8.65
CA SER A 118 -0.12 12.45 8.88
C SER A 118 -0.82 13.82 9.05
N THR A 119 -2.06 13.97 8.59
CA THR A 119 -2.83 15.22 8.81
C THR A 119 -3.25 15.43 10.26
N ARG A 120 -3.09 14.42 11.12
CA ARG A 120 -3.32 14.53 12.57
C ARG A 120 -2.29 15.45 13.24
N ILE A 121 -1.09 15.59 12.66
CA ILE A 121 -0.01 16.43 13.19
C ILE A 121 -0.50 17.87 13.42
N PRO A 122 -0.49 18.39 14.67
CA PRO A 122 -1.02 19.71 14.99
C PRO A 122 -0.36 20.85 14.19
N LYS A 123 0.94 20.74 13.90
CA LYS A 123 1.67 21.73 13.11
C LYS A 123 1.16 21.82 11.66
N ILE A 124 0.80 20.69 11.05
CA ILE A 124 0.22 20.66 9.70
C ILE A 124 -1.18 21.31 9.71
N GLN A 125 -2.02 20.97 10.69
CA GLN A 125 -3.34 21.60 10.84
C GLN A 125 -3.23 23.12 11.02
N ALA A 126 -2.30 23.56 11.87
CA ALA A 126 -2.05 24.98 12.09
C ALA A 126 -1.60 25.69 10.79
N LEU A 127 -0.62 25.11 10.07
CA LEU A 127 -0.12 25.68 8.82
C LEU A 127 -1.21 25.79 7.73
N VAL A 128 -2.03 24.75 7.59
CA VAL A 128 -3.14 24.77 6.61
C VAL A 128 -4.21 25.78 7.02
N SER A 129 -4.61 25.81 8.29
CA SER A 129 -5.60 26.77 8.78
C SER A 129 -5.10 28.21 8.62
N GLU A 130 -3.85 28.49 8.97
CA GLU A 130 -3.19 29.79 8.79
C GLU A 130 -3.15 30.20 7.31
N TYR A 131 -2.80 29.27 6.41
CA TYR A 131 -2.76 29.54 4.97
C TYR A 131 -4.13 29.99 4.41
N PHE A 132 -5.22 29.43 4.93
CA PHE A 132 -6.59 29.78 4.58
C PHE A 132 -7.20 30.86 5.49
N GLY A 133 -6.38 31.66 6.18
CA GLY A 133 -6.84 32.82 6.96
C GLY A 133 -7.49 32.46 8.30
N GLY A 134 -7.06 31.36 8.92
CA GLY A 134 -7.60 30.87 10.19
C GLY A 134 -8.92 30.11 10.06
N ARG A 135 -9.30 29.68 8.85
CA ARG A 135 -10.52 28.88 8.63
C ARG A 135 -10.48 27.57 9.43
N GLN A 136 -11.65 27.16 9.89
CA GLN A 136 -11.81 25.90 10.62
C GLN A 136 -11.70 24.72 9.65
N LEU A 137 -10.86 23.75 9.99
CA LEU A 137 -10.68 22.54 9.21
C LEU A 137 -11.83 21.57 9.48
N ASN A 138 -12.36 20.95 8.44
CA ASN A 138 -13.44 19.99 8.55
C ASN A 138 -12.90 18.67 9.14
N LYS A 139 -13.43 18.29 10.30
CA LYS A 139 -13.04 17.08 11.06
C LYS A 139 -14.18 16.07 11.15
N SER A 140 -15.24 16.25 10.37
CA SER A 140 -16.42 15.37 10.37
C SER A 140 -16.13 14.00 9.74
N ILE A 141 -15.05 13.92 8.95
CA ILE A 141 -14.67 12.74 8.19
C ILE A 141 -13.48 12.06 8.87
N ASN A 142 -13.52 10.72 8.94
CA ASN A 142 -12.39 9.95 9.44
C ASN A 142 -11.24 9.95 8.39
N PRO A 143 -10.07 10.54 8.69
CA PRO A 143 -8.99 10.69 7.72
C PRO A 143 -8.37 9.36 7.27
N ASP A 144 -8.54 8.28 8.06
CA ASP A 144 -7.93 6.98 7.74
C ASP A 144 -8.85 6.09 6.89
N GLU A 145 -10.16 6.34 6.93
CA GLU A 145 -11.18 5.52 6.24
C GLU A 145 -11.79 6.20 5.02
N ALA A 146 -11.69 7.54 4.91
CA ALA A 146 -12.33 8.33 3.86
C ALA A 146 -12.04 7.81 2.44
N VAL A 147 -10.78 7.41 2.18
CA VAL A 147 -10.35 6.90 0.87
C VAL A 147 -11.01 5.56 0.56
N ALA A 148 -11.02 4.64 1.53
CA ALA A 148 -11.64 3.32 1.36
C ALA A 148 -13.17 3.45 1.19
N TYR A 149 -13.79 4.37 1.93
CA TYR A 149 -15.21 4.67 1.81
C TYR A 149 -15.57 5.18 0.42
N GLY A 150 -14.82 6.17 -0.11
CA GLY A 150 -15.03 6.68 -1.47
C GLY A 150 -14.82 5.60 -2.54
N ALA A 151 -13.83 4.73 -2.38
CA ALA A 151 -13.60 3.61 -3.28
C ALA A 151 -14.76 2.59 -3.27
N ALA A 152 -15.32 2.30 -2.09
CA ALA A 152 -16.49 1.42 -1.97
C ALA A 152 -17.73 2.02 -2.65
N VAL A 153 -17.96 3.33 -2.52
CA VAL A 153 -19.03 4.04 -3.23
C VAL A 153 -18.83 3.92 -4.75
N GLN A 154 -17.62 4.15 -5.25
CA GLN A 154 -17.32 4.02 -6.67
C GLN A 154 -17.52 2.58 -7.17
N ALA A 155 -17.14 1.57 -6.38
CA ALA A 155 -17.39 0.17 -6.71
C ALA A 155 -18.89 -0.16 -6.78
N ALA A 156 -19.70 0.39 -5.88
CA ALA A 156 -21.16 0.25 -5.92
C ALA A 156 -21.77 0.88 -7.18
N VAL A 157 -21.29 2.05 -7.60
CA VAL A 157 -21.71 2.70 -8.85
C VAL A 157 -21.35 1.83 -10.07
N LEU A 158 -20.13 1.31 -10.13
CA LEU A 158 -19.66 0.47 -11.25
C LEU A 158 -20.40 -0.88 -11.35
N THR A 159 -20.86 -1.42 -10.22
CA THR A 159 -21.62 -2.69 -10.16
C THR A 159 -23.13 -2.49 -10.30
N GLY A 160 -23.61 -1.24 -10.40
CA GLY A 160 -25.03 -0.91 -10.50
C GLY A 160 -25.82 -1.12 -9.20
N GLN A 161 -25.16 -1.35 -8.07
CA GLN A 161 -25.78 -1.49 -6.75
C GLN A 161 -25.95 -0.11 -6.08
N THR A 162 -26.62 0.82 -6.76
CA THR A 162 -26.77 2.20 -6.30
C THR A 162 -28.03 2.41 -5.45
N SER A 163 -27.90 3.20 -4.38
CA SER A 163 -29.04 3.74 -3.63
C SER A 163 -29.56 5.01 -4.31
N GLU A 164 -30.70 5.56 -3.89
CA GLU A 164 -31.20 6.84 -4.44
C GLU A 164 -30.18 7.97 -4.35
N GLN A 165 -29.27 7.92 -3.37
CA GLN A 165 -28.24 8.94 -3.14
C GLN A 165 -27.01 8.81 -4.05
N THR A 166 -26.79 7.64 -4.66
CA THR A 166 -25.60 7.38 -5.51
C THR A 166 -25.93 7.23 -6.99
N LYS A 167 -27.21 7.28 -7.37
CA LYS A 167 -27.66 7.20 -8.77
C LYS A 167 -27.17 8.36 -9.63
N ASP A 168 -27.13 9.57 -9.07
CA ASP A 168 -26.77 10.79 -9.79
C ASP A 168 -25.30 11.20 -9.61
N LEU A 169 -24.46 10.28 -9.08
CA LEU A 169 -23.05 10.57 -8.84
C LEU A 169 -22.25 10.52 -10.15
N LEU A 170 -21.86 11.69 -10.65
CA LEU A 170 -20.94 11.82 -11.78
C LEU A 170 -19.55 12.21 -11.28
N LEU A 171 -18.55 11.37 -11.55
CA LEU A 171 -17.15 11.64 -11.27
C LEU A 171 -16.44 12.11 -12.55
N LEU A 172 -15.83 13.29 -12.49
CA LEU A 172 -14.96 13.82 -13.53
C LEU A 172 -13.58 14.06 -12.92
N ASP A 173 -12.60 13.28 -13.35
CA ASP A 173 -11.21 13.40 -12.90
C ASP A 173 -10.35 14.04 -13.99
N VAL A 174 -9.08 14.32 -13.69
CA VAL A 174 -8.15 15.00 -14.59
C VAL A 174 -6.79 14.30 -14.69
N ALA A 175 -6.07 14.50 -15.79
CA ALA A 175 -4.69 14.05 -15.94
C ALA A 175 -3.76 14.91 -15.05
N PRO A 176 -2.98 14.34 -14.10
CA PRO A 176 -2.23 15.12 -13.12
C PRO A 176 -0.97 15.80 -13.68
N LEU A 177 -0.41 15.28 -14.77
CA LEU A 177 0.78 15.79 -15.44
C LEU A 177 0.54 15.89 -16.94
N SER A 178 1.27 16.78 -17.60
CA SER A 178 1.18 16.93 -19.04
C SER A 178 1.82 15.74 -19.74
N LEU A 179 1.16 15.25 -20.79
CA LEU A 179 1.61 14.14 -21.62
C LEU A 179 2.00 14.67 -22.99
N GLY A 180 3.11 14.18 -23.52
CA GLY A 180 3.62 14.66 -24.79
C GLY A 180 4.71 13.77 -25.36
N VAL A 181 5.30 14.21 -26.46
CA VAL A 181 6.41 13.52 -27.13
C VAL A 181 7.65 14.42 -27.19
N ALA A 182 8.81 13.81 -27.33
CA ALA A 182 10.03 14.56 -27.63
C ALA A 182 10.00 15.08 -29.08
N MET A 183 10.33 16.37 -29.23
CA MET A 183 10.57 17.01 -30.52
C MET A 183 12.09 17.19 -30.75
N GLN A 184 12.48 17.61 -31.96
CA GLN A 184 13.86 17.90 -32.28
C GLN A 184 14.51 18.84 -31.25
N GLY A 185 15.72 18.50 -30.80
CA GLY A 185 16.45 19.29 -29.80
C GLY A 185 16.08 19.01 -28.34
N ASP A 186 15.55 17.82 -28.04
CA ASP A 186 15.16 17.40 -26.67
C ASP A 186 14.05 18.26 -26.06
N VAL A 187 13.19 18.84 -26.89
CA VAL A 187 12.12 19.75 -26.46
C VAL A 187 10.81 18.99 -26.26
N PHE A 188 10.17 19.17 -25.11
CA PHE A 188 8.92 18.51 -24.76
C PHE A 188 7.72 19.11 -25.50
N GLY A 189 7.15 18.35 -26.42
CA GLY A 189 5.95 18.69 -27.19
C GLY A 189 4.69 18.22 -26.49
N VAL A 190 4.08 19.09 -25.68
CA VAL A 190 2.83 18.78 -24.96
C VAL A 190 1.69 18.48 -25.95
N VAL A 191 0.97 17.38 -25.71
CA VAL A 191 -0.24 16.99 -26.46
C VAL A 191 -1.48 17.04 -25.56
N VAL A 192 -1.39 16.49 -24.35
CA VAL A 192 -2.42 16.59 -23.32
C VAL A 192 -1.86 17.43 -22.17
N PRO A 193 -2.33 18.67 -21.96
CA PRO A 193 -1.91 19.47 -20.81
C PRO A 193 -2.35 18.84 -19.48
N ARG A 194 -1.62 19.11 -18.39
CA ARG A 194 -2.09 18.75 -17.04
C ARG A 194 -3.44 19.38 -16.72
N ASN A 195 -4.16 18.76 -15.79
CA ASN A 195 -5.52 19.09 -15.39
C ASN A 195 -6.56 19.00 -16.52
N THR A 196 -6.25 18.30 -17.62
CA THR A 196 -7.24 18.00 -18.66
C THR A 196 -8.21 16.93 -18.15
N PRO A 197 -9.54 17.13 -18.25
CA PRO A 197 -10.53 16.12 -17.84
C PRO A 197 -10.34 14.77 -18.56
N ILE A 198 -10.45 13.67 -17.83
CA ILE A 198 -10.42 12.30 -18.36
C ILE A 198 -11.81 11.66 -18.25
N PRO A 199 -12.21 10.80 -19.21
CA PRO A 199 -11.46 10.37 -20.40
C PRO A 199 -11.34 11.47 -21.47
N THR A 200 -10.21 11.51 -22.18
CA THR A 200 -9.96 12.47 -23.27
C THR A 200 -9.20 11.85 -24.43
N ASN A 201 -9.45 12.35 -25.63
CA ASN A 201 -8.67 12.07 -26.82
C ASN A 201 -8.13 13.41 -27.39
N LYS A 202 -6.81 13.51 -27.53
CA LYS A 202 -6.14 14.68 -28.13
C LYS A 202 -5.18 14.23 -29.21
N SER A 203 -5.21 14.91 -30.34
CA SER A 203 -4.28 14.68 -31.45
C SER A 203 -3.45 15.92 -31.72
N ARG A 204 -2.18 15.71 -32.08
CA ARG A 204 -1.26 16.75 -32.55
C ARG A 204 -0.48 16.22 -33.75
N VAL A 205 -0.29 17.08 -34.74
CA VAL A 205 0.49 16.74 -35.94
C VAL A 205 1.96 17.02 -35.69
N PHE A 206 2.79 16.04 -36.01
CA PHE A 206 4.26 16.09 -36.01
C PHE A 206 4.76 15.86 -37.44
N THR A 207 6.05 16.10 -37.65
CA THR A 207 6.69 15.94 -38.97
C THR A 207 8.08 15.32 -38.83
N THR A 208 8.58 14.76 -39.92
CA THR A 208 9.97 14.30 -40.07
C THR A 208 10.97 15.45 -39.97
N VAL A 209 12.15 15.13 -39.44
CA VAL A 209 13.25 16.08 -39.21
C VAL A 209 14.37 15.95 -40.25
N GLU A 210 14.42 14.82 -40.95
CA GLU A 210 15.41 14.49 -41.97
C GLU A 210 14.74 14.23 -43.33
N ASP A 211 15.48 14.48 -44.41
CA ASP A 211 15.03 14.20 -45.77
C ASP A 211 15.01 12.69 -46.03
N ASN A 212 13.97 12.19 -46.69
CA ASN A 212 13.75 10.78 -47.00
C ASN A 212 13.69 9.86 -45.77
N GLN A 213 13.32 10.41 -44.60
CA GLN A 213 13.14 9.65 -43.37
C GLN A 213 11.98 8.65 -43.49
N THR A 214 12.26 7.34 -43.44
CA THR A 214 11.27 6.27 -43.57
C THR A 214 10.80 5.71 -42.22
N THR A 215 11.54 5.97 -41.15
CA THR A 215 11.23 5.53 -39.78
C THR A 215 11.28 6.72 -38.82
N VAL A 216 10.24 6.85 -38.00
CA VAL A 216 10.16 7.90 -36.96
C VAL A 216 9.88 7.25 -35.61
N THR A 217 10.74 7.54 -34.64
CA THR A 217 10.58 7.11 -33.25
C THR A 217 9.82 8.19 -32.47
N PHE A 218 8.88 7.78 -31.63
CA PHE A 218 8.08 8.64 -30.75
C PHE A 218 8.34 8.31 -29.28
N PRO A 219 9.33 8.96 -28.65
CA PRO A 219 9.51 8.92 -27.21
C PRO A 219 8.38 9.67 -26.50
N VAL A 220 7.63 9.01 -25.63
CA VAL A 220 6.50 9.56 -24.90
C VAL A 220 6.92 9.91 -23.47
N TYR A 221 6.65 11.14 -23.05
CA TYR A 221 7.04 11.67 -21.75
C TYR A 221 5.83 12.19 -20.96
N GLU A 222 5.97 12.17 -19.64
CA GLU A 222 5.10 12.80 -18.66
C GLU A 222 5.89 13.81 -17.83
N GLY A 223 5.40 15.05 -17.74
CA GLY A 223 6.01 16.08 -16.92
C GLY A 223 5.70 17.51 -17.35
N GLU A 224 6.29 18.48 -16.67
CA GLU A 224 6.00 19.91 -16.84
C GLU A 224 7.24 20.70 -17.31
N ARG A 225 8.39 20.05 -17.46
CA ARG A 225 9.63 20.71 -17.88
C ARG A 225 9.71 20.80 -19.40
N THR A 226 10.44 21.80 -19.88
CA THR A 226 10.62 22.05 -21.32
C THR A 226 11.59 21.07 -21.98
N GLN A 227 12.57 20.56 -21.25
CA GLN A 227 13.54 19.58 -21.73
C GLN A 227 13.08 18.17 -21.36
N CYS A 228 13.08 17.24 -22.32
CA CYS A 228 12.54 15.89 -22.07
C CYS A 228 13.39 15.09 -21.08
N ARG A 229 14.72 15.32 -21.04
CA ARG A 229 15.61 14.68 -20.06
C ARG A 229 15.23 14.88 -18.60
N ASP A 230 14.51 15.96 -18.28
CA ASP A 230 14.07 16.24 -16.92
C ASP A 230 12.62 15.80 -16.64
N ASN A 231 11.95 15.25 -17.66
CA ASN A 231 10.63 14.65 -17.57
C ASN A 231 10.75 13.13 -17.46
N ARG A 232 9.64 12.46 -17.14
CA ARG A 232 9.59 11.01 -17.00
C ARG A 232 9.31 10.37 -18.35
N LEU A 233 10.24 9.55 -18.85
CA LEU A 233 9.99 8.69 -20.02
C LEU A 233 8.97 7.60 -19.64
N LEU A 234 7.89 7.52 -20.40
CA LEU A 234 6.85 6.52 -20.21
C LEU A 234 7.07 5.28 -21.10
N GLY A 235 7.56 5.51 -22.32
CA GLY A 235 7.84 4.49 -23.32
C GLY A 235 8.13 5.12 -24.67
N GLU A 236 8.51 4.31 -25.65
CA GLU A 236 8.78 4.74 -27.01
C GLU A 236 8.24 3.72 -28.01
N PHE A 237 7.91 4.19 -29.21
CA PHE A 237 7.47 3.33 -30.30
C PHE A 237 7.88 3.90 -31.64
N GLU A 238 7.99 3.04 -32.64
CA GLU A 238 8.47 3.42 -33.98
C GLU A 238 7.36 3.27 -35.01
N LEU A 239 7.25 4.26 -35.88
CA LEU A 239 6.41 4.21 -37.08
C LEU A 239 7.30 3.96 -38.29
N ASN A 240 7.13 2.79 -38.92
CA ASN A 240 7.97 2.31 -40.01
C ASN A 240 7.31 2.42 -41.41
N GLY A 241 8.15 2.74 -42.40
CA GLY A 241 7.85 2.83 -43.82
C GLY A 241 6.89 3.96 -44.19
N ILE A 242 7.23 5.14 -43.67
CA ILE A 242 6.77 6.43 -44.17
C ILE A 242 7.34 6.63 -45.58
N PRO A 243 6.57 7.13 -46.56
CA PRO A 243 7.10 7.42 -47.90
C PRO A 243 8.24 8.43 -47.83
N PRO A 244 9.32 8.27 -48.63
CA PRO A 244 10.41 9.22 -48.64
C PRO A 244 9.92 10.59 -49.15
N MET A 245 9.96 11.58 -48.26
CA MET A 245 9.58 12.98 -48.53
C MET A 245 10.68 13.91 -48.01
N LEU A 246 10.66 15.18 -48.44
CA LEU A 246 11.53 16.19 -47.85
C LEU A 246 11.15 16.43 -46.38
N ARG A 247 12.11 16.84 -45.56
CA ARG A 247 11.87 17.20 -44.15
C ARG A 247 10.73 18.20 -44.04
N GLY A 248 9.90 18.06 -43.00
CA GLY A 248 8.78 18.99 -42.78
C GLY A 248 7.52 18.70 -43.61
N GLN A 249 7.54 17.76 -44.57
CA GLN A 249 6.38 17.47 -45.43
C GLN A 249 5.48 16.33 -44.93
N ALA A 250 6.02 15.38 -44.17
CA ALA A 250 5.25 14.25 -43.67
C ALA A 250 4.32 14.71 -42.53
N GLU A 251 3.01 14.41 -42.64
CA GLU A 251 2.03 14.72 -41.60
C GLU A 251 1.75 13.50 -40.72
N LEU A 252 2.42 13.45 -39.56
CA LEU A 252 2.30 12.36 -38.59
C LEU A 252 1.31 12.78 -37.50
N VAL A 253 0.08 12.26 -37.56
CA VAL A 253 -0.96 12.55 -36.58
C VAL A 253 -0.78 11.64 -35.36
N THR A 254 -0.25 12.20 -34.27
CA THR A 254 -0.10 11.48 -33.01
C THR A 254 -1.30 11.77 -32.11
N THR A 255 -1.98 10.72 -31.68
CA THR A 255 -3.20 10.74 -30.90
C THR A 255 -2.97 10.09 -29.55
N PHE A 256 -3.30 10.83 -28.49
CA PHE A 256 -3.21 10.44 -27.09
C PHE A 256 -4.63 10.17 -26.58
N GLU A 257 -4.91 8.92 -26.28
CA GLU A 257 -6.14 8.45 -25.66
C GLU A 257 -5.86 8.19 -24.18
N VAL A 258 -6.50 8.95 -23.29
CA VAL A 258 -6.45 8.74 -21.84
C VAL A 258 -7.81 8.24 -21.39
N ASP A 259 -7.86 7.03 -20.83
CA ASP A 259 -9.10 6.43 -20.35
C ASP A 259 -9.52 6.97 -18.97
N ALA A 260 -10.67 6.50 -18.46
CA ALA A 260 -11.17 6.88 -17.14
C ALA A 260 -10.31 6.36 -15.97
N ASN A 261 -9.42 5.39 -16.21
CA ASN A 261 -8.48 4.85 -15.22
C ASN A 261 -7.11 5.55 -15.28
N GLY A 262 -6.92 6.51 -16.19
CA GLY A 262 -5.64 7.16 -16.44
C GLY A 262 -4.64 6.31 -17.25
N LEU A 263 -5.08 5.24 -17.92
CA LEU A 263 -4.26 4.48 -18.85
C LEU A 263 -4.10 5.24 -20.16
N LEU A 264 -2.84 5.34 -20.60
CA LEU A 264 -2.47 6.08 -21.79
C LEU A 264 -2.26 5.13 -22.97
N LYS A 265 -2.98 5.38 -24.07
CA LYS A 265 -2.70 4.78 -25.37
C LYS A 265 -2.29 5.87 -26.33
N VAL A 266 -1.07 5.73 -26.88
CA VAL A 266 -0.54 6.65 -27.88
C VAL A 266 -0.51 5.94 -29.21
N SER A 267 -1.04 6.60 -30.24
CA SER A 267 -0.97 6.12 -31.62
C SER A 267 -0.44 7.22 -32.52
N ALA A 268 0.34 6.85 -33.53
CA ALA A 268 0.75 7.75 -34.59
C ALA A 268 0.28 7.19 -35.93
N GLN A 269 -0.29 8.05 -36.76
CA GLN A 269 -0.70 7.72 -38.12
C GLN A 269 -0.04 8.70 -39.10
N ASP A 270 0.64 8.17 -40.12
CA ASP A 270 1.01 8.97 -41.28
C ASP A 270 -0.21 9.19 -42.18
N ARG A 271 -0.53 10.45 -42.48
CA ARG A 271 -1.69 10.80 -43.31
C ARG A 271 -1.51 10.37 -44.77
N ALA A 272 -0.30 10.35 -45.30
CA ALA A 272 -0.04 10.02 -46.70
C ALA A 272 -0.13 8.52 -46.98
N SER A 273 0.56 7.69 -46.18
CA SER A 273 0.55 6.24 -46.34
C SER A 273 -0.60 5.53 -45.62
N GLY A 274 -1.27 6.21 -44.69
CA GLY A 274 -2.30 5.62 -43.84
C GLY A 274 -1.78 4.65 -42.79
N ARG A 275 -0.46 4.41 -42.73
CA ARG A 275 0.17 3.49 -41.77
C ARG A 275 0.03 3.99 -40.35
N LYS A 276 -0.19 3.05 -39.43
CA LYS A 276 -0.40 3.32 -38.00
C LYS A 276 0.59 2.50 -37.18
N ALA A 277 1.13 3.13 -36.15
CA ALA A 277 1.84 2.46 -35.06
C ALA A 277 1.24 2.96 -33.75
N SER A 278 1.23 2.13 -32.72
CA SER A 278 0.71 2.51 -31.41
C SER A 278 1.41 1.78 -30.31
N ILE A 279 1.48 2.44 -29.16
CA ILE A 279 1.88 1.86 -27.89
C ILE A 279 0.76 2.04 -26.88
N SER A 280 0.45 0.98 -26.16
CA SER A 280 -0.38 1.09 -24.97
C SER A 280 0.56 1.18 -23.78
N ILE A 281 0.68 2.37 -23.20
CA ILE A 281 1.52 2.62 -22.04
C ILE A 281 0.67 2.38 -20.81
N THR A 282 0.85 1.19 -20.26
CA THR A 282 0.34 0.85 -18.96
C THR A 282 1.42 1.11 -17.91
N ASN A 283 1.15 2.01 -16.95
CA ASN A 283 2.08 2.52 -15.93
C ASN A 283 3.27 1.58 -15.62
N SER A 284 4.45 1.97 -16.14
CA SER A 284 5.60 1.12 -16.45
C SER A 284 6.58 0.89 -15.28
N VAL A 285 6.10 0.76 -14.04
CA VAL A 285 6.97 0.40 -12.90
C VAL A 285 6.46 -0.87 -12.24
N GLY A 286 7.22 -1.96 -12.37
CA GLY A 286 6.94 -3.22 -11.69
C GLY A 286 5.94 -4.13 -12.40
N ARG A 287 5.85 -4.08 -13.73
CA ARG A 287 4.96 -4.99 -14.46
C ARG A 287 5.60 -6.35 -14.69
N LEU A 288 4.91 -7.33 -14.12
CA LEU A 288 4.95 -8.74 -14.43
C LEU A 288 4.27 -8.94 -15.79
N SER A 289 4.86 -9.75 -16.66
CA SER A 289 4.24 -10.28 -17.87
C SER A 289 2.95 -11.04 -17.53
N SER A 290 2.07 -11.25 -18.51
CA SER A 290 0.87 -12.07 -18.30
C SER A 290 1.21 -13.46 -17.74
N ALA A 291 2.33 -14.04 -18.18
CA ALA A 291 2.84 -15.32 -17.67
C ALA A 291 3.26 -15.24 -16.19
N GLU A 292 3.92 -14.16 -15.78
CA GLU A 292 4.28 -13.94 -14.37
C GLU A 292 3.06 -13.65 -13.49
N ILE A 293 2.05 -12.94 -14.02
CA ILE A 293 0.75 -12.74 -13.34
C ILE A 293 0.06 -14.09 -13.12
N ASP A 294 -0.02 -14.92 -14.16
CA ASP A 294 -0.63 -16.25 -14.08
C ASP A 294 0.12 -17.16 -13.10
N GLN A 295 1.45 -17.07 -13.06
CA GLN A 295 2.25 -17.80 -12.09
C GLN A 295 1.98 -17.32 -10.66
N MET A 296 1.92 -16.01 -10.42
CA MET A 296 1.59 -15.47 -9.11
C MET A 296 0.17 -15.80 -8.65
N ILE A 297 -0.79 -15.90 -9.57
CA ILE A 297 -2.15 -16.38 -9.26
C ILE A 297 -2.09 -17.84 -8.79
N LYS A 298 -1.37 -18.71 -9.51
CA LYS A 298 -1.18 -20.12 -9.11
C LYS A 298 -0.48 -20.24 -7.76
N ASP A 299 0.57 -19.45 -7.54
CA ASP A 299 1.30 -19.45 -6.26
C ASP A 299 0.38 -18.97 -5.11
N ALA A 300 -0.43 -17.93 -5.34
CA ALA A 300 -1.42 -17.46 -4.36
C ALA A 300 -2.50 -18.51 -4.05
N GLU A 301 -2.95 -19.27 -5.05
CA GLU A 301 -3.88 -20.39 -4.86
C GLU A 301 -3.24 -21.53 -4.04
N GLN A 302 -1.97 -21.83 -4.28
CA GLN A 302 -1.21 -22.81 -3.49
C GLN A 302 -1.06 -22.35 -2.04
N PHE A 303 -0.67 -21.09 -1.80
CA PHE A 303 -0.57 -20.53 -0.45
C PHE A 303 -1.92 -20.54 0.27
N LYS A 304 -3.01 -20.19 -0.43
CA LYS A 304 -4.37 -20.27 0.14
C LYS A 304 -4.74 -21.69 0.56
N ASN A 305 -4.33 -22.72 -0.18
CA ASN A 305 -4.58 -24.11 0.19
C ASN A 305 -3.70 -24.55 1.37
N ALA A 306 -2.42 -24.18 1.38
CA ALA A 306 -1.52 -24.41 2.51
C ALA A 306 -2.03 -23.73 3.79
N ASP A 307 -2.50 -22.48 3.70
CA ASP A 307 -3.07 -21.73 4.83
C ASP A 307 -4.35 -22.39 5.37
N LYS A 308 -5.19 -22.95 4.49
CA LYS A 308 -6.37 -23.72 4.88
C LYS A 308 -6.00 -25.01 5.60
N GLU A 309 -5.02 -25.75 5.08
CA GLU A 309 -4.54 -26.99 5.71
C GLU A 309 -3.90 -26.71 7.07
N PHE A 310 -3.08 -25.66 7.16
CA PHE A 310 -2.50 -25.19 8.40
C PHE A 310 -3.57 -24.80 9.41
N SER A 311 -4.57 -24.02 8.98
CA SER A 311 -5.69 -23.60 9.85
C SER A 311 -6.52 -24.79 10.33
N ALA A 312 -6.88 -25.72 9.43
CA ALA A 312 -7.65 -26.92 9.76
C ALA A 312 -6.89 -27.85 10.70
N ARG A 313 -5.57 -27.93 10.55
CA ARG A 313 -4.70 -28.66 11.47
C ARG A 313 -4.62 -27.98 12.83
N HIS A 314 -4.45 -26.66 12.87
CA HIS A 314 -4.38 -25.90 14.11
C HIS A 314 -5.70 -26.02 14.90
N GLU A 315 -6.84 -25.93 14.22
CA GLU A 315 -8.16 -26.17 14.80
C GLU A 315 -8.28 -27.61 15.35
N ALA A 316 -7.94 -28.63 14.55
CA ALA A 316 -7.97 -30.03 15.00
C ALA A 316 -7.01 -30.31 16.18
N LYS A 317 -5.86 -29.62 16.23
CA LYS A 317 -4.91 -29.68 17.34
C LYS A 317 -5.52 -29.08 18.61
N SER A 318 -6.07 -27.87 18.51
CA SER A 318 -6.71 -27.18 19.62
C SER A 318 -7.93 -27.95 20.16
N ASP A 319 -8.75 -28.51 19.26
CA ASP A 319 -9.88 -29.37 19.63
C ASP A 319 -9.44 -30.64 20.36
N LEU A 320 -8.35 -31.26 19.92
CA LEU A 320 -7.79 -32.45 20.56
C LEU A 320 -7.21 -32.12 21.94
N GLU A 321 -6.46 -31.03 22.08
CA GLU A 321 -5.90 -30.55 23.36
C GLU A 321 -7.02 -30.23 24.35
N ALA A 322 -8.04 -29.48 23.93
CA ALA A 322 -9.20 -29.17 24.75
C ALA A 322 -9.94 -30.45 25.19
N TYR A 323 -10.09 -31.42 24.27
CA TYR A 323 -10.74 -32.69 24.57
C TYR A 323 -9.93 -33.57 25.51
N ILE A 324 -8.60 -33.63 25.37
CA ILE A 324 -7.70 -34.35 26.29
C ILE A 324 -7.87 -33.79 27.70
N HIS A 325 -7.78 -32.47 27.87
CA HIS A 325 -7.97 -31.83 29.18
C HIS A 325 -9.35 -32.10 29.78
N GLN A 326 -10.42 -32.07 28.97
CA GLN A 326 -11.77 -32.42 29.42
C GLN A 326 -11.85 -33.86 29.94
N VAL A 327 -11.27 -34.80 29.20
CA VAL A 327 -11.28 -36.22 29.54
C VAL A 327 -10.40 -36.52 30.75
N GLU A 328 -9.23 -35.90 30.86
CA GLU A 328 -8.37 -35.97 32.04
C GLU A 328 -9.09 -35.47 33.29
N GLY A 329 -9.78 -34.33 33.21
CA GLY A 329 -10.61 -33.82 34.30
C GLY A 329 -11.74 -34.78 34.69
N THR A 330 -12.39 -35.39 33.69
CA THR A 330 -13.48 -36.36 33.91
C THR A 330 -13.00 -37.62 34.62
N ILE A 331 -11.85 -38.18 34.23
CA ILE A 331 -11.28 -39.42 34.80
C ILE A 331 -10.66 -39.19 36.18
N THR A 332 -10.14 -37.99 36.42
CA THR A 332 -9.54 -37.58 37.70
C THR A 332 -10.61 -37.18 38.73
N SER A 333 -11.83 -36.86 38.29
CA SER A 333 -12.93 -36.55 39.20
C SER A 333 -13.26 -37.74 40.12
N PRO A 334 -13.44 -37.51 41.44
CA PRO A 334 -13.69 -38.59 42.41
C PRO A 334 -15.03 -39.30 42.17
N GLU A 335 -16.03 -38.63 41.57
CA GLU A 335 -17.37 -39.19 41.32
C GLU A 335 -17.40 -40.23 40.19
N ILE A 336 -16.64 -40.00 39.11
CA ILE A 336 -16.61 -40.86 37.93
C ILE A 336 -15.44 -41.84 38.01
N GLY A 337 -14.29 -41.39 38.53
CA GLY A 337 -13.09 -42.21 38.69
C GLY A 337 -13.31 -43.45 39.56
N MET A 338 -14.17 -43.38 40.58
CA MET A 338 -14.51 -44.54 41.44
C MET A 338 -15.52 -45.51 40.80
N LYS A 339 -16.38 -45.02 39.88
CA LYS A 339 -17.40 -45.83 39.20
C LYS A 339 -16.87 -46.58 37.98
N LEU A 340 -15.69 -46.21 37.49
CA LEU A 340 -15.05 -46.83 36.33
C LEU A 340 -14.33 -48.13 36.72
N LYS A 341 -14.55 -49.21 35.95
CA LYS A 341 -13.77 -50.44 36.09
C LYS A 341 -12.29 -50.16 35.83
N ARG A 342 -11.38 -50.70 36.66
CA ARG A 342 -9.92 -50.53 36.53
C ARG A 342 -9.40 -50.80 35.11
N GLY A 343 -9.88 -51.85 34.45
CA GLY A 343 -9.49 -52.18 33.07
C GLY A 343 -9.96 -51.16 32.02
N ALA A 344 -11.12 -50.52 32.23
CA ALA A 344 -11.62 -49.49 31.33
C ALA A 344 -10.89 -48.16 31.53
N LYS A 345 -10.53 -47.81 32.77
CA LYS A 345 -9.72 -46.61 33.07
C LYS A 345 -8.33 -46.69 32.41
N ALA A 346 -7.65 -47.82 32.53
CA ALA A 346 -6.34 -48.03 31.90
C ALA A 346 -6.40 -47.94 30.36
N GLN A 347 -7.50 -48.38 29.73
CA GLN A 347 -7.68 -48.24 28.28
C GLN A 347 -7.83 -46.77 27.84
N VAL A 348 -8.51 -45.94 28.63
CA VAL A 348 -8.65 -44.51 28.29
C VAL A 348 -7.34 -43.76 28.52
N GLU A 349 -6.60 -44.04 29.60
CA GLU A 349 -5.27 -43.47 29.84
C GLU A 349 -4.27 -43.85 28.72
N ALA A 350 -4.34 -45.07 28.20
CA ALA A 350 -3.51 -45.51 27.07
C ALA A 350 -3.86 -44.83 25.73
N GLU A 351 -5.12 -44.42 25.52
CA GLU A 351 -5.52 -43.62 24.35
C GLU A 351 -5.16 -42.13 24.51
N LEU A 352 -5.22 -41.59 25.75
CA LEU A 352 -4.76 -40.23 26.05
C LEU A 352 -3.26 -40.07 25.80
N ALA A 353 -2.44 -41.02 26.28
CA ALA A 353 -1.00 -41.00 26.05
C ALA A 353 -0.65 -41.02 24.54
N ARG A 354 -1.36 -41.85 23.75
CA ARG A 354 -1.21 -41.89 22.28
C ARG A 354 -1.66 -40.61 21.59
N ALA A 355 -2.62 -39.89 22.14
CA ALA A 355 -3.07 -38.62 21.59
C ALA A 355 -2.10 -37.48 21.92
N LEU A 356 -1.50 -37.48 23.12
CA LEU A 356 -0.45 -36.55 23.51
C LEU A 356 0.80 -36.70 22.63
N GLU A 357 1.25 -37.93 22.39
CA GLU A 357 2.37 -38.20 21.48
C GLU A 357 2.11 -37.64 20.06
N LYS A 358 0.88 -37.76 19.56
CA LYS A 358 0.48 -37.18 18.26
C LYS A 358 0.43 -35.66 18.24
N LEU A 359 0.17 -35.02 19.38
CA LEU A 359 0.18 -33.55 19.48
C LEU A 359 1.59 -32.96 19.44
N GLU A 360 2.58 -33.74 19.88
CA GLU A 360 4.01 -33.39 19.86
C GLU A 360 4.62 -33.51 18.45
N ILE A 361 4.00 -34.28 17.55
CA ILE A 361 4.48 -34.43 16.17
C ILE A 361 4.13 -33.19 15.33
N GLU A 362 5.17 -32.47 14.91
CA GLU A 362 5.07 -31.25 14.08
C GLU A 362 4.57 -31.48 12.66
N ASP A 363 4.37 -32.71 12.19
CA ASP A 363 3.81 -33.00 10.85
C ASP A 363 2.46 -33.74 10.86
N SER A 364 1.81 -33.87 12.03
CA SER A 364 0.53 -34.60 12.12
C SER A 364 -0.58 -33.90 11.33
N THR A 365 -1.22 -34.63 10.44
CA THR A 365 -2.32 -34.10 9.60
C THR A 365 -3.59 -33.87 10.42
N ALA A 366 -4.47 -32.97 9.95
CA ALA A 366 -5.74 -32.70 10.61
C ALA A 366 -6.59 -33.99 10.80
N ASP A 367 -6.55 -34.89 9.82
CA ASP A 367 -7.28 -36.17 9.87
C ASP A 367 -6.71 -37.13 10.92
N GLU A 368 -5.38 -37.16 11.11
CA GLU A 368 -4.73 -37.98 12.13
C GLU A 368 -5.05 -37.51 13.54
N LEU A 369 -5.13 -36.19 13.75
CA LEU A 369 -5.53 -35.56 15.01
C LEU A 369 -7.01 -35.85 15.31
N LYS A 370 -7.90 -35.66 14.32
CA LYS A 370 -9.32 -36.03 14.44
C LYS A 370 -9.52 -37.51 14.72
N LYS A 371 -8.71 -38.38 14.11
CA LYS A 371 -8.74 -39.83 14.37
C LYS A 371 -8.30 -40.16 15.79
N ALA A 372 -7.30 -39.48 16.33
CA ALA A 372 -6.88 -39.62 17.73
C ALA A 372 -7.98 -39.19 18.69
N GLN A 373 -8.63 -38.05 18.42
CA GLN A 373 -9.79 -37.57 19.18
C GLN A 373 -10.93 -38.60 19.18
N LEU A 374 -11.23 -39.20 18.03
CA LEU A 374 -12.25 -40.24 17.91
C LEU A 374 -11.89 -41.52 18.67
N GLY A 375 -10.60 -41.86 18.76
CA GLY A 375 -10.07 -42.96 19.58
C GLY A 375 -10.39 -42.77 21.06
N ILE A 376 -10.06 -41.59 21.61
CA ILE A 376 -10.38 -41.23 23.00
C ILE A 376 -11.90 -41.26 23.21
N LYS A 377 -12.70 -40.68 22.29
CA LYS A 377 -14.16 -40.66 22.38
C LYS A 377 -14.77 -42.06 22.45
N ARG A 378 -14.31 -43.00 21.63
CA ARG A 378 -14.76 -44.40 21.65
C ARG A 378 -14.37 -45.11 22.94
N ALA A 379 -13.15 -44.88 23.44
CA ALA A 379 -12.70 -45.47 24.69
C ALA A 379 -13.51 -44.96 25.89
N LEU A 380 -13.74 -43.64 25.95
CA LEU A 380 -14.55 -43.01 26.99
C LEU A 380 -16.02 -43.49 26.96
N GLN A 381 -16.62 -43.60 25.78
CA GLN A 381 -17.99 -44.13 25.63
C GLN A 381 -18.11 -45.58 26.12
N LYS A 382 -17.14 -46.44 25.78
CA LYS A 382 -17.11 -47.83 26.28
C LYS A 382 -16.93 -47.88 27.80
N ALA A 383 -16.09 -47.00 28.34
CA ALA A 383 -15.81 -46.92 29.77
C ALA A 383 -17.04 -46.45 30.57
N THR A 384 -17.77 -45.45 30.04
CA THR A 384 -18.99 -44.91 30.66
C THR A 384 -20.22 -45.80 30.48
N ALA A 385 -20.34 -46.53 29.38
CA ALA A 385 -21.41 -47.53 29.20
C ALA A 385 -21.34 -48.70 30.20
N GLY A 386 -20.17 -48.93 30.82
CA GLY A 386 -19.97 -49.89 31.90
C GLY A 386 -20.37 -49.40 33.29
N ILE A 387 -20.73 -48.12 33.43
CA ILE A 387 -21.27 -47.51 34.65
C ILE A 387 -22.78 -47.79 34.65
N ARG A 388 -23.19 -48.91 35.26
CA ARG A 388 -24.59 -49.20 35.58
C ARG A 388 -24.72 -49.42 37.07
#